data_AF-A0AA97NUC1-F1
#
_entry.id   AF-A0AA97NUC1-F1
#
_cell.length_a   1.000
_cell.length_b   1.000
_cell.length_c   1.000
_cell.angle_alpha   90.00
_cell.angle_beta   90.00
_cell.angle_gamma   90.00
#
_symmetry.space_group_name_H-M   'P 1'
#
loop_
_entity.id
_entity.type
_entity.pdbx_description
1 polymer ?
#
loop_
_entity_poly.entity_id
_entity_poly.type
_entity_poly.pdbx_seq_one_letter_code
_entity_poly.pdbx_strand_id
1 'polypeptide(L)'
;MSGSPSSPTSPANDRPQTPGEAGASDMVVNANGKRRLTEEEKRENHTRSEHKRRETIRGHFERICAIVPELDSSMSRSEAHVIVMSHTYIKELKSRRRALVEFLRSKGIEIDESKMR
;
A
#
# COMPACT_ATOMS: atom_id res chain seq x y z
N MET A 1 26.35 -43.47 5.92
CA MET A 1 25.94 -43.69 4.51
C MET A 1 24.59 -44.35 4.53
N SER A 2 23.65 -43.88 3.69
CA SER A 2 22.43 -44.57 3.17
C SER A 2 21.47 -45.23 4.18
N GLY A 3 20.16 -45.01 4.19
CA GLY A 3 19.27 -44.33 3.26
C GLY A 3 17.84 -44.66 3.71
N SER A 4 16.94 -43.69 3.66
CA SER A 4 15.51 -43.91 3.90
C SER A 4 14.79 -44.03 2.55
N PRO A 5 13.97 -45.07 2.32
CA PRO A 5 13.24 -45.23 1.06
C PRO A 5 12.03 -44.30 1.00
N SER A 6 11.89 -43.62 -0.14
CA SER A 6 10.72 -42.84 -0.52
C SER A 6 9.60 -43.77 -1.00
N SER A 7 8.39 -43.53 -0.53
CA SER A 7 7.17 -44.12 -1.09
C SER A 7 6.56 -43.17 -2.12
N PRO A 8 6.50 -43.51 -3.42
CA PRO A 8 5.49 -42.97 -4.31
C PRO A 8 4.33 -43.97 -4.38
N THR A 9 3.11 -43.46 -4.54
CA THR A 9 2.06 -43.96 -5.46
C THR A 9 0.70 -43.56 -4.93
N SER A 10 0.04 -42.66 -5.64
CA SER A 10 -1.42 -42.55 -5.69
C SER A 10 -1.82 -42.15 -7.11
N PRO A 11 -3.03 -42.54 -7.55
CA PRO A 11 -3.17 -43.34 -8.75
C PRO A 11 -3.56 -42.56 -9.99
N ALA A 12 -3.44 -43.26 -11.12
CA ALA A 12 -3.88 -42.90 -12.44
C ALA A 12 -5.28 -42.25 -12.50
N ASN A 13 -5.42 -41.24 -13.34
CA ASN A 13 -6.67 -41.00 -14.05
C ASN A 13 -6.35 -40.57 -15.48
N ASP A 14 -6.12 -41.59 -16.32
CA ASP A 14 -6.01 -41.46 -17.75
C ASP A 14 -7.40 -41.77 -18.33
N ARG A 15 -8.09 -40.77 -18.88
CA ARG A 15 -9.26 -40.99 -19.73
C ARG A 15 -9.33 -39.93 -20.82
N PRO A 16 -9.32 -40.34 -22.10
CA PRO A 16 -9.33 -39.41 -23.23
C PRO A 16 -10.74 -38.99 -23.68
N GLN A 17 -10.82 -37.71 -24.06
CA GLN A 17 -11.65 -37.03 -25.08
C GLN A 17 -13.18 -37.01 -25.00
N THR A 18 -13.73 -35.79 -25.02
CA THR A 18 -14.81 -35.40 -25.95
C THR A 18 -14.50 -34.00 -26.53
N PRO A 19 -14.49 -33.79 -27.86
CA PRO A 19 -14.46 -32.46 -28.47
C PRO A 19 -15.92 -32.00 -28.67
N GLY A 20 -16.45 -31.29 -27.68
CA GLY A 20 -17.82 -30.76 -27.69
C GLY A 20 -17.81 -29.24 -27.80
N GLU A 21 -18.14 -28.76 -28.99
CA GLU A 21 -18.91 -27.54 -29.26
C GLU A 21 -18.33 -26.19 -28.80
N ALA A 22 -17.83 -25.46 -29.79
CA ALA A 22 -17.72 -24.01 -29.79
C ALA A 22 -19.11 -23.38 -29.52
N GLY A 23 -19.41 -23.13 -28.26
CA GLY A 23 -20.64 -22.48 -27.80
C GLY A 23 -20.33 -21.11 -27.19
N ALA A 24 -20.59 -20.06 -27.98
CA ALA A 24 -20.93 -18.69 -27.59
C ALA A 24 -20.30 -18.13 -26.30
N SER A 25 -19.32 -17.23 -26.46
CA SER A 25 -18.97 -16.26 -25.44
C SER A 25 -20.22 -15.47 -25.02
N ASP A 26 -20.73 -15.76 -23.82
CA ASP A 26 -21.81 -15.01 -23.17
C ASP A 26 -21.32 -13.59 -22.86
N MET A 27 -21.46 -12.71 -23.85
CA MET A 27 -21.05 -11.32 -23.77
C MET A 27 -22.19 -10.49 -23.17
N VAL A 28 -22.37 -10.57 -21.86
CA VAL A 28 -23.34 -9.72 -21.18
C VAL A 28 -22.77 -8.31 -21.09
N VAL A 29 -23.38 -7.38 -21.81
CA VAL A 29 -22.98 -5.97 -21.89
C VAL A 29 -23.85 -5.14 -20.93
N ASN A 30 -23.25 -4.32 -20.08
CA ASN A 30 -23.99 -3.35 -19.25
C ASN A 30 -24.56 -2.22 -20.14
N ALA A 31 -25.58 -1.50 -19.65
CA ALA A 31 -26.27 -0.36 -20.29
C ALA A 31 -25.34 0.74 -20.86
N ASN A 32 -24.07 0.76 -20.48
CA ASN A 32 -23.03 1.64 -21.03
C ASN A 32 -22.16 0.99 -22.15
N GLY A 33 -22.59 -0.13 -22.73
CA GLY A 33 -21.83 -0.82 -23.78
C GLY A 33 -20.54 -1.51 -23.28
N LYS A 34 -20.33 -1.57 -21.96
CA LYS A 34 -19.15 -2.19 -21.34
C LYS A 34 -19.45 -3.66 -21.03
N ARG A 35 -18.62 -4.57 -21.54
CA ARG A 35 -18.67 -6.01 -21.22
C ARG A 35 -18.60 -6.18 -19.70
N ARG A 36 -19.45 -7.04 -19.13
CA ARG A 36 -19.31 -7.45 -17.73
C ARG A 36 -17.98 -8.17 -17.58
N LEU A 37 -17.20 -7.75 -16.57
CA LEU A 37 -15.90 -8.35 -16.27
C LEU A 37 -16.08 -9.85 -16.06
N THR A 38 -15.36 -10.67 -16.81
CA THR A 38 -15.33 -12.12 -16.58
C THR A 38 -14.70 -12.41 -15.22
N GLU A 39 -14.92 -13.62 -14.67
CA GLU A 39 -14.27 -14.04 -13.42
C GLU A 39 -12.74 -13.98 -13.51
N GLU A 40 -12.18 -14.18 -14.70
CA GLU A 40 -10.75 -14.03 -14.98
C GLU A 40 -10.32 -12.56 -14.96
N GLU A 41 -11.03 -11.68 -15.69
CA GLU A 41 -10.76 -10.23 -15.71
C GLU A 41 -10.92 -9.60 -14.32
N LYS A 42 -11.88 -10.06 -13.52
CA LYS A 42 -12.08 -9.61 -12.15
C LYS A 42 -10.91 -9.99 -11.25
N ARG A 43 -10.35 -11.19 -11.42
CA ARG A 43 -9.20 -11.69 -10.66
C ARG A 43 -7.92 -10.93 -11.01
N GLU A 44 -7.72 -10.63 -12.29
CA GLU A 44 -6.62 -9.77 -12.75
C GLU A 44 -6.74 -8.34 -12.24
N ASN A 45 -7.95 -7.76 -12.33
CA ASN A 45 -8.20 -6.40 -11.86
C ASN A 45 -7.97 -6.28 -10.34
N HIS A 46 -8.42 -7.26 -9.55
CA HIS A 46 -8.18 -7.29 -8.11
C HIS A 46 -6.67 -7.25 -7.78
N THR A 47 -5.88 -8.10 -8.43
CA THR A 47 -4.42 -8.14 -8.25
C THR A 47 -3.76 -6.82 -8.64
N ARG A 48 -4.17 -6.25 -9.79
CA ARG A 48 -3.64 -4.97 -10.29
C ARG A 48 -3.99 -3.80 -9.37
N SER A 49 -5.24 -3.73 -8.93
CA SER A 49 -5.74 -2.69 -8.04
C SER A 49 -5.03 -2.75 -6.68
N GLU A 50 -4.80 -3.96 -6.15
CA GLU A 50 -4.09 -4.14 -4.89
C GLU A 50 -2.59 -3.82 -5.03
N HIS A 51 -1.95 -4.18 -6.14
CA HIS A 51 -0.57 -3.78 -6.41
C HIS A 51 -0.45 -2.25 -6.42
N LYS A 52 -1.31 -1.57 -7.18
CA LYS A 52 -1.31 -0.10 -7.25
C LYS A 52 -1.58 0.56 -5.89
N ARG A 53 -2.51 0.00 -5.11
CA ARG A 53 -2.79 0.45 -3.75
C ARG A 53 -1.55 0.35 -2.87
N ARG A 54 -0.83 -0.78 -2.92
CA ARG A 54 0.40 -1.00 -2.13
C ARG A 54 1.55 -0.10 -2.56
N GLU A 55 1.76 0.09 -3.86
CA GLU A 55 2.75 1.05 -4.39
C GLU A 55 2.46 2.48 -3.90
N THR A 56 1.20 2.89 -3.95
CA THR A 56 0.78 4.22 -3.50
C THR A 56 1.07 4.41 -2.01
N ILE A 57 0.74 3.41 -1.18
CA ILE A 57 1.03 3.44 0.26
C ILE A 57 2.55 3.54 0.50
N ARG A 58 3.38 2.75 -0.19
CA ARG A 58 4.84 2.83 -0.06
C ARG A 58 5.38 4.21 -0.44
N GLY A 59 4.92 4.78 -1.56
CA GLY A 59 5.29 6.14 -1.95
C GLY A 59 4.86 7.21 -0.94
N HIS A 60 3.81 6.97 -0.14
CA HIS A 60 3.45 7.85 0.96
C HIS A 60 4.44 7.76 2.12
N PHE A 61 4.88 6.56 2.47
CA PHE A 61 5.91 6.35 3.51
C PHE A 61 7.26 6.93 3.11
N GLU A 62 7.68 6.77 1.84
CA GLU A 62 8.91 7.38 1.32
C GLU A 62 8.89 8.91 1.45
N ARG A 63 7.76 9.55 1.11
CA ARG A 63 7.59 11.00 1.29
C ARG A 63 7.69 11.44 2.75
N ILE A 64 7.15 10.64 3.67
CA ILE A 64 7.24 10.92 5.11
C ILE A 64 8.70 10.83 5.57
N CYS A 65 9.44 9.80 5.15
CA CYS A 65 10.87 9.66 5.46
C CYS A 65 11.69 10.86 4.95
N ALA A 66 11.37 11.41 3.77
CA ALA A 66 12.08 12.58 3.25
C ALA A 66 11.86 13.88 4.05
N ILE A 67 10.76 13.99 4.81
CA ILE A 67 10.41 15.20 5.58
C ILE A 67 10.95 15.12 7.02
N VAL A 68 10.96 13.94 7.62
CA VAL A 68 11.37 13.75 9.02
C VAL A 68 12.90 13.62 9.07
N PRO A 69 13.64 14.58 9.67
CA PRO A 69 15.11 14.59 9.63
C PRO A 69 15.77 13.35 10.26
N GLU A 70 15.08 12.72 11.20
CA GLU A 70 15.55 11.54 11.94
C GLU A 70 15.32 10.22 11.18
N LEU A 71 14.59 10.25 10.06
CA LEU A 71 14.34 9.07 9.23
C LEU A 71 15.22 9.12 7.99
N ASP A 72 16.20 8.22 7.93
CA ASP A 72 16.93 8.00 6.69
C ASP A 72 16.07 7.20 5.69
N SER A 73 16.32 7.40 4.39
CA SER A 73 15.67 6.69 3.28
C SER A 73 15.77 5.17 3.42
N SER A 74 16.83 4.70 4.09
CA SER A 74 17.09 3.29 4.42
C SER A 74 16.15 2.71 5.49
N MET A 75 15.54 3.54 6.34
CA MET A 75 14.65 3.15 7.44
C MET A 75 13.17 3.01 7.02
N SER A 76 12.85 3.29 5.75
CA SER A 76 11.51 3.13 5.14
C SER A 76 10.93 1.70 5.24
N ARG A 77 11.72 0.73 5.70
CA ARG A 77 11.30 -0.69 5.81
C ARG A 77 10.40 -0.98 7.01
N SER A 78 10.39 -0.14 8.04
CA SER A 78 9.54 -0.33 9.21
C SER A 78 8.43 0.73 9.25
N GLU A 79 7.27 0.42 8.68
CA GLU A 79 6.10 1.30 8.65
C GLU A 79 5.71 1.80 10.05
N ALA A 80 5.75 0.91 11.05
CA ALA A 80 5.47 1.26 12.44
C ALA A 80 6.47 2.27 13.01
N HIS A 81 7.77 2.10 12.73
CA HIS A 81 8.79 3.02 13.19
C HIS A 81 8.65 4.40 12.54
N VAL A 82 8.37 4.44 11.23
CA VAL A 82 8.12 5.70 10.49
C VAL A 82 6.96 6.47 11.13
N ILE A 83 5.86 5.82 11.47
CA ILE A 83 4.70 6.46 12.12
C ILE A 83 5.10 7.03 13.50
N VAL A 84 5.81 6.26 14.31
CA VAL A 84 6.20 6.69 15.67
C VAL A 84 7.13 7.89 15.61
N MET A 85 8.16 7.86 14.76
CA MET A 85 9.10 8.98 14.59
C MET A 85 8.40 10.22 14.03
N SER A 86 7.50 10.05 13.06
CA SER A 86 6.71 11.16 12.52
C SER A 86 5.86 11.82 13.60
N HIS A 87 5.22 11.03 14.45
CA HIS A 87 4.42 11.55 15.55
C HIS A 87 5.28 12.30 16.58
N THR A 88 6.46 11.79 16.92
CA THR A 88 7.44 12.48 17.78
C THR A 88 7.86 13.80 17.18
N TYR A 89 8.22 13.83 15.90
CA TYR A 89 8.64 15.03 15.20
C TYR A 89 7.54 16.10 15.16
N ILE A 90 6.28 15.71 14.91
CA ILE A 90 5.13 16.64 14.97
C ILE A 90 4.99 17.26 16.36
N LYS A 91 5.16 16.48 17.44
CA LYS A 91 5.12 17.00 18.81
C LYS A 91 6.24 18.00 19.06
N GLU A 92 7.44 17.69 18.58
CA GLU A 92 8.59 18.58 18.70
C GLU A 92 8.38 19.89 17.93
N LEU A 93 7.94 19.84 16.67
CA LEU A 93 7.62 21.02 15.87
C LEU A 93 6.61 21.93 16.55
N LYS A 94 5.54 21.35 17.13
CA LYS A 94 4.56 22.10 17.92
C LYS A 94 5.19 22.77 19.15
N SER A 95 6.11 22.08 19.82
CA SER A 95 6.83 22.63 20.98
C SER A 95 7.76 23.77 20.58
N ARG A 96 8.59 23.57 19.54
CA ARG A 96 9.49 24.58 18.97
C ARG A 96 8.70 25.81 18.52
N ARG A 97 7.55 25.63 17.86
CA ARG A 97 6.66 26.74 17.47
C ARG A 97 6.21 27.54 18.70
N ARG A 98 5.72 26.88 19.76
CA ARG A 98 5.31 27.57 21.00
C ARG A 98 6.45 28.36 21.64
N ALA A 99 7.64 27.74 21.74
CA ALA A 99 8.81 28.42 22.29
C ALA A 99 9.23 29.64 21.47
N LEU A 100 9.18 29.53 20.13
CA LEU A 100 9.48 30.64 19.23
C LEU A 100 8.45 31.77 19.34
N VAL A 101 7.16 31.43 19.43
CA VAL A 101 6.08 32.41 19.64
C VAL A 101 6.30 33.17 20.95
N GLU A 102 6.62 32.45 22.04
CA GLU A 102 6.89 33.08 23.34
C GLU A 102 8.13 33.98 23.29
N PHE A 103 9.19 33.53 22.62
CA PHE A 103 10.38 34.36 22.40
C PHE A 103 10.06 35.64 21.63
N LEU A 104 9.28 35.57 20.54
CA LEU A 104 8.91 36.73 19.75
C LEU A 104 8.01 37.70 20.55
N ARG A 105 7.08 37.19 21.35
CA ARG A 105 6.27 37.99 22.28
C ARG A 105 7.15 38.71 23.31
N SER A 106 8.17 38.03 23.85
CA SER A 106 9.14 38.66 24.78
C SER A 106 9.94 39.79 24.13
N LYS A 107 10.08 39.77 22.80
CA LYS A 107 10.74 40.82 22.01
C LYS A 107 9.78 41.92 21.54
N GLY A 108 8.50 41.85 21.91
CA GLY A 108 7.47 42.82 21.53
C GLY A 108 6.99 42.68 20.08
N ILE A 109 7.23 41.54 19.43
CA ILE A 109 6.78 41.28 18.05
C ILE A 109 5.40 40.62 18.12
N GLU A 110 4.40 41.29 17.54
CA GLU A 110 3.03 40.79 17.48
C GLU A 110 2.92 39.67 16.44
N ILE A 111 2.24 38.57 16.80
CA ILE A 111 2.05 37.42 15.92
C ILE A 111 0.56 37.34 15.57
N ASP A 112 0.29 37.28 14.27
CA ASP A 112 -1.04 37.04 13.74
C ASP A 112 -1.56 35.65 14.17
N GLU A 113 -2.48 35.66 15.14
CA GLU A 113 -3.11 34.48 15.73
C GLU A 113 -3.87 33.64 14.68
N SER A 114 -4.27 34.22 13.54
CA SER A 114 -4.92 33.46 12.46
C SER A 114 -3.99 32.42 11.83
N LYS A 115 -2.68 32.64 11.92
CA LYS A 115 -1.63 31.72 11.43
C LYS A 115 -1.21 30.66 12.45
N MET A 116 -1.80 30.67 13.66
CA MET A 116 -1.47 29.72 14.72
C MET A 116 -2.35 28.46 14.77
N ARG A 117 -3.45 28.41 14.03
CA ARG A 117 -4.35 27.24 13.98
C ARG A 117 -3.78 26.07 13.18
#